data_AF-A0A8H7N5Z4-F1
#
_entry.id   AF-A0A8H7N5Z4-F1
#
_cell.length_a   1.000
_cell.length_b   1.000
_cell.length_c   1.000
_cell.angle_alpha   90.00
_cell.angle_beta   90.00
_cell.angle_gamma   90.00
#
_symmetry.space_group_name_H-M   'P 1'
#
loop_
_entity.id
_entity.type
_entity.pdbx_description
1 polymer ?
#
loop_
_entity_poly.entity_id
_entity_poly.type
_entity_poly.pdbx_seq_one_letter_code
_entity_poly.pdbx_strand_id
1 'polypeptide(L)'
;MRQCLLLAREMLTNAKIVFSGPNHIRYLCIRQRHMHKKGIMFTSYIFSLAIADILGIEFIWSSDSDSIVSSNSISGTVDTMATDPSIGGASSGLFLHNSTESVVARMAETVYWGELYVNRSMAGSTLSSDCQCGPSTMFRLSALPHILIPWYLQTIMGKRMIINEDRHLTTNLLKRGWGVAFASDVLTATDTPTNLAGWLKQQIRWSRGTHIESLLEPSVYAVNHPLLFCGMIKREFVPIGSLFATLIYFFTGKALVTLPLEDLAIRCIVGWSYNYLRNTHRLTPGTWKWLLPGLIFYHVPMPAVYFWSLITLTADGWGTTMRSSSEKAKKDGVWKAWWENGFFVVWMAIVCGSAARWLTNHVFVGLMSGMAATYFFLISAALGSFFAWKATIATTS
;
A
#
# COMPACT_ATOMS: atom_id res chain seq x y z
N MET A 1 -10.38 25.30 10.31
CA MET A 1 -9.97 25.56 8.91
C MET A 1 -9.77 27.04 8.63
N ARG A 2 -10.80 27.88 8.72
CA ARG A 2 -10.71 29.34 8.47
C ARG A 2 -9.53 30.01 9.21
N GLN A 3 -9.37 29.74 10.50
CA GLN A 3 -8.25 30.28 11.29
C GLN A 3 -6.87 29.83 10.77
N CYS A 4 -6.73 28.58 10.32
CA CYS A 4 -5.48 28.08 9.76
C CYS A 4 -5.11 28.83 8.46
N LEU A 5 -6.10 29.09 7.59
CA LEU A 5 -5.89 29.86 6.35
C LEU A 5 -5.54 31.32 6.65
N LEU A 6 -6.19 31.94 7.63
CA LEU A 6 -5.87 33.29 8.06
C LEU A 6 -4.42 33.40 8.55
N LEU A 7 -3.99 32.48 9.42
CA LEU A 7 -2.60 32.43 9.90
C LEU A 7 -1.61 32.23 8.75
N ALA A 8 -1.89 31.33 7.81
CA ALA A 8 -1.02 31.12 6.66
C ALA A 8 -0.91 32.37 5.78
N ARG A 9 -2.03 33.05 5.51
CA ARG A 9 -2.04 34.33 4.77
C ARG A 9 -1.25 35.41 5.49
N GLU A 10 -1.44 35.55 6.80
CA GLU A 10 -0.72 36.51 7.62
C GLU A 10 0.79 36.25 7.58
N MET A 11 1.22 34.98 7.69
CA MET A 11 2.62 34.60 7.59
C MET A 11 3.23 34.92 6.21
N LEU A 12 2.48 34.66 5.12
CA LEU A 12 2.92 35.00 3.76
C LEU A 12 3.07 36.52 3.57
N THR A 13 2.11 37.29 4.08
CA THR A 13 2.14 38.76 4.04
C THR A 13 3.30 39.32 4.87
N ASN A 14 3.50 38.81 6.09
CA ASN A 14 4.58 39.25 6.98
C ASN A 14 5.98 38.95 6.40
N ALA A 15 6.10 37.83 5.68
CA ALA A 15 7.31 37.47 4.95
C ALA A 15 7.48 38.26 3.64
N LYS A 16 6.56 39.19 3.30
CA LYS A 16 6.56 40.02 2.09
C LYS A 16 6.67 39.19 0.80
N ILE A 17 6.03 38.02 0.79
CA ILE A 17 6.06 37.11 -0.36
C ILE A 17 5.12 37.62 -1.44
N VAL A 18 5.60 37.65 -2.68
CA VAL A 18 4.85 38.07 -3.86
C VAL A 18 4.76 36.90 -4.84
N PHE A 19 3.55 36.58 -5.30
CA PHE A 19 3.30 35.45 -6.21
C PHE A 19 3.02 35.89 -7.66
N SER A 20 2.92 37.20 -7.94
CA SER A 20 2.64 37.76 -9.26
C SER A 20 3.50 38.98 -9.57
N GLY A 21 3.83 39.22 -10.84
CA GLY A 21 4.62 40.38 -11.28
C GLY A 21 6.13 40.11 -11.38
N PRO A 22 6.96 41.15 -11.54
CA PRO A 22 8.38 41.00 -11.89
C PRO A 22 9.23 40.32 -10.79
N ASN A 23 8.85 40.49 -9.52
CA ASN A 23 9.57 39.93 -8.37
C ASN A 23 8.87 38.69 -7.76
N HIS A 24 8.06 37.97 -8.55
CA HIS A 24 7.35 36.80 -8.06
C HIS A 24 8.32 35.68 -7.65
N ILE A 25 8.01 34.99 -6.57
CA ILE A 25 8.71 33.75 -6.22
C ILE A 25 8.12 32.58 -7.01
N ARG A 26 8.99 31.66 -7.42
CA ARG A 26 8.57 30.37 -8.02
C ARG A 26 8.63 29.21 -7.03
N TYR A 27 9.45 29.36 -6.00
CA TYR A 27 9.72 28.31 -5.02
C TYR A 27 9.54 28.86 -3.62
N LEU A 28 8.69 28.20 -2.82
CA LEU A 28 8.47 28.54 -1.43
C LEU A 28 8.89 27.35 -0.57
N CYS A 29 9.84 27.57 0.34
CA CYS A 29 10.23 26.57 1.33
C CYS A 29 9.61 26.94 2.68
N ILE A 30 8.72 26.09 3.18
CA ILE A 30 8.07 26.25 4.48
C ILE A 30 8.85 25.42 5.50
N ARG A 31 9.34 26.08 6.55
CA ARG A 31 10.05 25.43 7.66
C ARG A 31 9.16 25.37 8.88
N GLN A 32 9.12 24.20 9.52
CA GLN A 32 8.43 23.99 10.79
C GLN A 32 9.25 23.04 11.68
N ARG A 33 8.94 22.98 12.97
CA ARG A 33 9.51 21.98 13.88
C ARG A 33 9.17 20.57 13.35
N HIS A 34 10.12 19.64 13.45
CA HIS A 34 9.93 18.28 12.97
C HIS A 34 8.68 17.63 13.60
N MET A 35 7.86 17.04 12.74
CA MET A 35 6.68 16.26 13.07
C MET A 35 6.66 15.00 12.18
N HIS A 36 5.65 14.18 12.35
CA HIS A 36 5.34 13.06 11.46
C HIS A 36 4.81 13.55 10.09
N LYS A 37 4.82 12.66 9.07
CA LYS A 37 4.41 12.95 7.69
C LYS A 37 3.07 13.69 7.61
N LYS A 38 2.03 13.16 8.28
CA LYS A 38 0.67 13.75 8.31
C LYS A 38 0.65 15.22 8.77
N GLY A 39 1.47 15.57 9.76
CA GLY A 39 1.59 16.95 10.24
C GLY A 39 2.35 17.87 9.28
N ILE A 40 3.37 17.36 8.58
CA ILE A 40 4.05 18.11 7.52
C ILE A 40 3.09 18.38 6.36
N MET A 41 2.39 17.34 5.90
CA MET A 41 1.39 17.46 4.84
C MET A 41 0.26 18.42 5.22
N PHE A 42 -0.23 18.38 6.46
CA PHE A 42 -1.27 19.31 6.92
C PHE A 42 -0.82 20.76 6.75
N THR A 43 0.35 21.13 7.26
CA THR A 43 0.89 22.48 7.09
C THR A 43 1.05 22.84 5.62
N SER A 44 1.64 21.94 4.82
CA SER A 44 1.81 22.15 3.38
C SER A 44 0.48 22.43 2.68
N TYR A 45 -0.57 21.64 2.95
CA TYR A 45 -1.89 21.86 2.34
C TYR A 45 -2.55 23.16 2.77
N ILE A 46 -2.41 23.59 4.03
CA ILE A 46 -2.94 24.89 4.47
C ILE A 46 -2.30 26.03 3.67
N PHE A 47 -0.97 26.02 3.52
CA PHE A 47 -0.27 27.04 2.74
C PHE A 47 -0.61 26.94 1.25
N SER A 48 -0.65 25.74 0.67
CA SER A 48 -1.04 25.54 -0.72
C SER A 48 -2.45 26.05 -1.00
N LEU A 49 -3.41 25.85 -0.08
CA LEU A 49 -4.76 26.40 -0.18
C LEU A 49 -4.77 27.93 -0.15
N ALA A 50 -3.99 28.54 0.74
CA ALA A 50 -3.89 30.00 0.81
C ALA A 50 -3.26 30.59 -0.47
N ILE A 51 -2.22 29.95 -1.00
CA ILE A 51 -1.52 30.38 -2.23
C ILE A 51 -2.41 30.17 -3.45
N ALA A 52 -3.10 29.03 -3.53
CA ALA A 52 -3.97 28.73 -4.64
C ALA A 52 -5.15 29.70 -4.76
N ASP A 53 -5.70 30.15 -3.64
CA ASP A 53 -6.74 31.20 -3.61
C ASP A 53 -6.22 32.53 -4.19
N ILE A 54 -4.96 32.89 -3.89
CA ILE A 54 -4.32 34.11 -4.43
C ILE A 54 -4.09 33.99 -5.95
N LEU A 55 -3.68 32.80 -6.40
CA LEU A 55 -3.30 32.55 -7.80
C LEU A 55 -4.47 32.09 -8.70
N GLY A 56 -5.64 31.81 -8.14
CA GLY A 56 -6.77 31.25 -8.89
C GLY A 56 -6.51 29.84 -9.41
N ILE A 57 -5.75 29.02 -8.68
CA ILE A 57 -5.45 27.63 -9.04
C ILE A 57 -6.63 26.73 -8.63
N GLU A 58 -6.94 25.68 -9.39
CA GLU A 58 -8.04 24.74 -9.11
C GLU A 58 -7.58 23.38 -8.52
N PHE A 59 -6.36 22.94 -8.83
CA PHE A 59 -5.84 21.64 -8.42
C PHE A 59 -4.54 21.74 -7.63
N ILE A 60 -4.37 20.88 -6.62
CA ILE A 60 -3.10 20.65 -5.94
C ILE A 60 -2.62 19.24 -6.23
N TRP A 61 -1.37 19.13 -6.68
CA TRP A 61 -0.66 17.86 -6.78
C TRP A 61 0.36 17.72 -5.64
N SER A 62 0.51 16.52 -5.11
CA SER A 62 1.43 16.19 -4.03
C SER A 62 2.07 14.82 -4.24
N SER A 63 3.34 14.70 -3.85
CA SER A 63 4.18 13.51 -4.06
C SER A 63 5.14 13.30 -2.89
N ASP A 64 5.52 12.04 -2.71
CA ASP A 64 6.62 11.64 -1.83
C ASP A 64 7.98 12.05 -2.43
N SER A 65 9.00 12.18 -1.57
CA SER A 65 10.35 12.67 -1.96
C SER A 65 11.19 11.66 -2.74
N ASP A 66 10.80 10.38 -2.73
CA ASP A 66 11.45 9.27 -3.45
C ASP A 66 10.82 8.99 -4.82
N SER A 67 9.91 9.86 -5.24
CA SER A 67 9.12 9.69 -6.46
C SER A 67 9.72 10.46 -7.64
N ILE A 68 9.67 9.85 -8.82
CA ILE A 68 10.13 10.46 -10.09
C ILE A 68 8.90 10.73 -10.95
N VAL A 69 8.67 12.01 -11.25
CA VAL A 69 7.49 12.51 -11.94
C VAL A 69 7.75 12.52 -13.44
N SER A 70 7.03 11.71 -14.20
CA SER A 70 7.04 11.76 -15.67
C SER A 70 6.40 13.05 -16.17
N SER A 71 6.81 13.53 -17.35
CA SER A 71 6.35 14.82 -17.92
C SER A 71 4.83 14.94 -18.04
N ASN A 72 4.12 13.84 -18.27
CA ASN A 72 2.66 13.79 -18.37
C ASN A 72 1.95 13.45 -17.05
N SER A 73 2.68 13.26 -15.94
CA SER A 73 2.09 12.81 -14.67
C SER A 73 1.06 13.80 -14.13
N ILE A 74 1.45 15.07 -14.13
CA ILE A 74 0.64 16.13 -13.55
C ILE A 74 -0.51 16.46 -14.50
N SER A 75 -0.21 16.78 -15.76
CA SER A 75 -1.23 17.16 -16.75
C SER A 75 -2.27 16.05 -16.95
N GLY A 76 -1.84 14.80 -17.18
CA GLY A 76 -2.79 13.70 -17.40
C GLY A 76 -3.67 13.39 -16.17
N THR A 77 -3.15 13.59 -14.96
CA THR A 77 -3.96 13.43 -13.73
C THR A 77 -4.95 14.59 -13.58
N VAL A 78 -4.55 15.83 -13.90
CA VAL A 78 -5.46 16.98 -13.96
C VAL A 78 -6.55 16.73 -15.00
N ASP A 79 -6.19 16.33 -16.21
CA ASP A 79 -7.14 16.06 -17.31
C ASP A 79 -8.17 15.01 -16.90
N THR A 80 -7.72 13.95 -16.21
CA THR A 80 -8.62 12.91 -15.67
C THR A 80 -9.63 13.48 -14.66
N MET A 81 -9.23 14.45 -13.84
CA MET A 81 -10.13 15.07 -12.85
C MET A 81 -11.01 16.16 -13.44
N ALA A 82 -10.50 16.92 -14.41
CA ALA A 82 -11.17 18.07 -15.00
C ALA A 82 -12.39 17.67 -15.85
N THR A 83 -12.43 16.43 -16.34
CA THR A 83 -13.56 15.89 -17.14
C THR A 83 -14.87 15.79 -16.36
N ASP A 84 -14.82 15.69 -15.03
CA ASP A 84 -15.99 15.53 -14.18
C ASP A 84 -15.89 16.41 -12.91
N PRO A 85 -16.73 17.45 -12.79
CA PRO A 85 -16.79 18.31 -11.61
C PRO A 85 -17.02 17.59 -10.28
N SER A 86 -17.58 16.38 -10.29
CA SER A 86 -17.83 15.56 -9.09
C SER A 86 -16.58 14.86 -8.54
N ILE A 87 -15.46 14.89 -9.28
CA ILE A 87 -14.20 14.28 -8.85
C ILE A 87 -13.43 15.23 -7.92
N GLY A 88 -13.26 14.82 -6.67
CA GLY A 88 -12.54 15.58 -5.64
C GLY A 88 -11.07 15.19 -5.50
N GLY A 89 -10.69 14.01 -5.99
CA GLY A 89 -9.31 13.54 -5.94
C GLY A 89 -8.98 12.50 -7.01
N ALA A 90 -7.69 12.37 -7.32
CA ALA A 90 -7.18 11.30 -8.17
C ALA A 90 -5.77 10.87 -7.77
N SER A 91 -5.33 9.75 -8.32
CA SER A 91 -3.93 9.28 -8.29
C SER A 91 -3.55 8.62 -9.61
N SER A 92 -2.28 8.70 -9.98
CA SER A 92 -1.74 8.02 -11.16
C SER A 92 -1.37 6.56 -10.87
N GLY A 93 -1.17 5.78 -11.94
CA GLY A 93 -0.50 4.49 -11.86
C GLY A 93 0.94 4.63 -11.37
N LEU A 94 1.45 3.57 -10.73
CA LEU A 94 2.80 3.58 -10.16
C LEU A 94 3.66 2.49 -10.79
N PHE A 95 4.95 2.78 -10.96
CA PHE A 95 5.97 1.79 -11.29
C PHE A 95 7.20 1.95 -10.39
N LEU A 96 8.05 0.94 -10.34
CA LEU A 96 9.22 0.93 -9.47
C LEU A 96 10.49 1.27 -10.24
N HIS A 97 11.20 2.33 -9.85
CA HIS A 97 12.45 2.71 -10.50
C HIS A 97 13.66 1.88 -10.03
N ASN A 98 13.54 1.20 -8.89
CA ASN A 98 14.60 0.41 -8.28
C ASN A 98 14.40 -1.12 -8.40
N SER A 99 13.61 -1.57 -9.38
CA SER A 99 13.28 -2.99 -9.59
C SER A 99 14.47 -3.87 -9.98
N THR A 100 15.56 -3.27 -10.44
CA THR A 100 16.82 -3.95 -10.80
C THR A 100 17.74 -4.20 -9.59
N GLU A 101 17.51 -3.55 -8.45
CA GLU A 101 18.43 -3.61 -7.30
C GLU A 101 18.40 -4.96 -6.57
N SER A 102 17.30 -5.71 -6.66
CA SER A 102 17.14 -7.01 -5.97
C SER A 102 16.02 -7.85 -6.56
N VAL A 103 16.07 -9.17 -6.28
CA VAL A 103 14.97 -10.09 -6.62
C VAL A 103 13.68 -9.69 -5.89
N VAL A 104 13.76 -9.20 -4.65
CA VAL A 104 12.60 -8.69 -3.89
C VAL A 104 11.97 -7.50 -4.61
N ALA A 105 12.77 -6.53 -5.05
CA ALA A 105 12.27 -5.36 -5.77
C ALA A 105 11.66 -5.76 -7.13
N ARG A 106 12.23 -6.76 -7.82
CA ARG A 106 11.67 -7.31 -9.06
C ARG A 106 10.33 -8.01 -8.86
N MET A 107 10.20 -8.81 -7.81
CA MET A 107 8.92 -9.44 -7.45
C MET A 107 7.89 -8.40 -7.03
N ALA A 108 8.29 -7.38 -6.26
CA ALA A 108 7.42 -6.27 -5.91
C ALA A 108 6.95 -5.47 -7.15
N GLU A 109 7.83 -5.22 -8.13
CA GLU A 109 7.43 -4.56 -9.38
C GLU A 109 6.31 -5.32 -10.08
N THR A 110 6.40 -6.66 -10.10
CA THR A 110 5.34 -7.54 -10.63
C THR A 110 4.01 -7.34 -9.91
N VAL A 111 4.04 -7.19 -8.59
CA VAL A 111 2.84 -6.92 -7.78
C VAL A 111 2.26 -5.54 -8.11
N TYR A 112 3.11 -4.54 -8.37
CA TYR A 112 2.68 -3.19 -8.71
C TYR A 112 1.93 -3.12 -10.04
N TRP A 113 2.49 -3.67 -11.12
CA TRP A 113 1.83 -3.65 -12.43
C TRP A 113 0.77 -4.74 -12.56
N GLY A 114 0.84 -5.83 -11.78
CA GLY A 114 -0.15 -6.90 -11.74
C GLY A 114 -1.30 -6.60 -10.78
N GLU A 115 -1.22 -7.18 -9.59
CA GLU A 115 -2.28 -7.20 -8.59
C GLU A 115 -2.74 -5.79 -8.18
N LEU A 116 -1.82 -4.89 -7.83
CA LEU A 116 -2.18 -3.56 -7.35
C LEU A 116 -2.83 -2.71 -8.43
N TYR A 117 -2.29 -2.75 -9.65
CA TYR A 117 -2.84 -1.99 -10.77
C TYR A 117 -4.27 -2.43 -11.10
N VAL A 118 -4.51 -3.74 -11.21
CA VAL A 118 -5.86 -4.28 -11.50
C VAL A 118 -6.86 -3.91 -10.39
N ASN A 119 -6.51 -4.12 -9.12
CA ASN A 119 -7.43 -3.80 -8.02
C ASN A 119 -7.72 -2.29 -7.95
N ARG A 120 -6.74 -1.42 -8.21
CA ARG A 120 -6.95 0.05 -8.27
C ARG A 120 -7.77 0.48 -9.48
N SER A 121 -7.54 -0.12 -10.64
CA SER A 121 -8.37 0.10 -11.83
C SER A 121 -9.83 -0.28 -11.59
N MET A 122 -10.08 -1.40 -10.90
CA MET A 122 -11.43 -1.85 -10.56
C MET A 122 -12.16 -0.86 -9.63
N ALA A 123 -11.49 -0.36 -8.59
CA ALA A 123 -12.12 0.64 -7.70
C ALA A 123 -12.27 2.01 -8.40
N GLY A 124 -11.29 2.39 -9.21
CA GLY A 124 -11.29 3.65 -9.96
C GLY A 124 -12.32 3.72 -11.09
N SER A 125 -12.76 2.59 -11.66
CA SER A 125 -13.78 2.57 -12.71
C SER A 125 -15.15 3.07 -12.25
N THR A 126 -15.38 3.10 -10.93
CA THR A 126 -16.60 3.64 -10.32
C THR A 126 -16.33 4.87 -9.47
N LEU A 127 -15.24 5.61 -9.75
CA LEU A 127 -14.80 6.78 -8.99
C LEU A 127 -14.73 6.52 -7.47
N SER A 128 -14.45 5.27 -7.09
CA SER A 128 -14.45 4.81 -5.71
C SER A 128 -13.06 4.30 -5.34
N SER A 129 -12.01 4.87 -5.95
CA SER A 129 -10.64 4.54 -5.54
C SER A 129 -10.48 4.84 -4.06
N ASP A 130 -10.08 3.85 -3.29
CA ASP A 130 -10.13 3.89 -1.83
C ASP A 130 -8.80 4.29 -1.19
N CYS A 131 -7.80 4.63 -2.02
CA CYS A 131 -6.52 5.17 -1.59
C CYS A 131 -5.86 5.95 -2.72
N GLN A 132 -5.68 7.26 -2.54
CA GLN A 132 -4.79 8.07 -3.35
C GLN A 132 -3.36 7.91 -2.83
N CYS A 133 -2.51 7.26 -3.61
CA CYS A 133 -1.19 6.85 -3.13
C CYS A 133 -0.21 8.03 -3.02
N GLY A 134 0.51 8.14 -1.90
CA GLY A 134 1.47 9.21 -1.61
C GLY A 134 2.40 9.65 -2.76
N PRO A 135 2.96 8.75 -3.60
CA PRO A 135 3.81 9.13 -4.73
C PRO A 135 3.14 10.02 -5.78
N SER A 136 1.81 10.00 -5.90
CA SER A 136 1.09 10.86 -6.81
C SER A 136 -0.36 11.00 -6.38
N THR A 137 -0.65 12.13 -5.75
CA THR A 137 -1.99 12.50 -5.31
C THR A 137 -2.37 13.84 -5.91
N MET A 138 -3.59 13.93 -6.44
CA MET A 138 -4.17 15.16 -6.95
C MET A 138 -5.46 15.44 -6.19
N PHE A 139 -5.68 16.70 -5.80
CA PHE A 139 -6.87 17.15 -5.10
C PHE A 139 -7.48 18.34 -5.81
N ARG A 140 -8.82 18.34 -5.91
CA ARG A 140 -9.57 19.54 -6.26
C ARG A 140 -9.61 20.45 -5.03
N LEU A 141 -9.25 21.72 -5.22
CA LEU A 141 -9.13 22.69 -4.13
C LEU A 141 -10.45 22.97 -3.42
N SER A 142 -11.58 22.85 -4.12
CA SER A 142 -12.91 22.99 -3.51
C SER A 142 -13.24 21.86 -2.52
N ALA A 143 -12.65 20.66 -2.69
CA ALA A 143 -12.92 19.50 -1.83
C ALA A 143 -12.05 19.51 -0.56
N LEU A 144 -10.78 19.94 -0.69
CA LEU A 144 -9.74 19.77 0.32
C LEU A 144 -10.04 20.46 1.68
N PRO A 145 -10.52 21.73 1.76
CA PRO A 145 -10.82 22.41 3.02
C PRO A 145 -11.78 21.67 3.94
N HIS A 146 -12.71 20.91 3.36
CA HIS A 146 -13.76 20.21 4.09
C HIS A 146 -13.27 18.91 4.74
N ILE A 147 -12.12 18.38 4.29
CA ILE A 147 -11.58 17.10 4.75
C ILE A 147 -10.34 17.24 5.66
N LEU A 148 -9.56 18.31 5.53
CA LEU A 148 -8.25 18.40 6.17
C LEU A 148 -8.30 18.36 7.71
N ILE A 149 -9.26 19.04 8.35
CA ILE A 149 -9.34 19.06 9.82
C ILE A 149 -9.76 17.68 10.37
N PRO A 150 -10.87 17.06 9.92
CA PRO A 150 -11.21 15.69 10.31
C PRO A 150 -10.07 14.70 10.04
N TRP A 151 -9.44 14.83 8.86
CA TRP A 151 -8.31 13.98 8.49
C TRP A 151 -7.15 14.09 9.50
N TYR A 152 -6.73 15.31 9.81
CA TYR A 152 -5.56 15.56 10.67
C TYR A 152 -5.82 15.18 12.14
N LEU A 153 -7.05 15.32 12.62
CA LEU A 153 -7.45 15.06 14.01
C LEU A 153 -7.96 13.64 14.27
N GLN A 154 -7.96 12.77 13.25
CA GLN A 154 -8.42 11.40 13.40
C GLN A 154 -7.75 10.69 14.59
N THR A 155 -8.61 10.13 15.43
CA THR A 155 -8.22 9.42 16.65
C THR A 155 -8.91 8.06 16.65
N ILE A 156 -8.14 6.99 16.83
CA ILE A 156 -8.63 5.61 16.94
C ILE A 156 -8.20 5.09 18.30
N MET A 157 -9.16 4.56 19.07
CA MET A 157 -8.90 4.03 20.42
C MET A 157 -8.13 5.02 21.33
N GLY A 158 -8.52 6.30 21.29
CA GLY A 158 -7.89 7.37 22.07
C GLY A 158 -6.52 7.83 21.56
N LYS A 159 -6.05 7.29 20.43
CA LYS A 159 -4.73 7.59 19.88
C LYS A 159 -4.82 8.30 18.53
N ARG A 160 -4.02 9.36 18.37
CA ARG A 160 -3.94 10.11 17.11
C ARG A 160 -3.28 9.26 16.01
N MET A 161 -3.94 9.16 14.87
CA MET A 161 -3.46 8.33 13.77
C MET A 161 -2.50 9.07 12.84
N ILE A 162 -1.34 8.44 12.59
CA ILE A 162 -0.24 9.02 11.80
C ILE A 162 0.21 8.17 10.59
N ILE A 163 -0.32 6.95 10.43
CA ILE A 163 0.16 5.94 9.44
C ILE A 163 -0.80 5.66 8.27
N ASN A 164 -2.00 6.24 8.31
CA ASN A 164 -3.08 6.04 7.34
C ASN A 164 -3.41 7.33 6.58
N GLU A 165 -2.42 8.22 6.44
CA GLU A 165 -2.61 9.58 5.93
C GLU A 165 -3.24 9.61 4.53
N ASP A 166 -2.74 8.78 3.62
CA ASP A 166 -3.21 8.67 2.24
C ASP A 166 -4.66 8.17 2.19
N ARG A 167 -4.90 7.01 2.81
CA ARG A 167 -6.20 6.34 2.78
C ARG A 167 -7.27 7.17 3.48
N HIS A 168 -6.96 7.79 4.60
CA HIS A 168 -7.93 8.58 5.35
C HIS A 168 -8.29 9.91 4.64
N LEU A 169 -7.37 10.52 3.86
CA LEU A 169 -7.75 11.63 2.97
C LEU A 169 -8.82 11.16 1.98
N THR A 170 -8.56 10.03 1.34
CA THR A 170 -9.47 9.43 0.36
C THR A 170 -10.82 9.05 0.97
N THR A 171 -10.85 8.41 2.13
CA THR A 171 -12.10 8.10 2.87
C THR A 171 -12.90 9.37 3.14
N ASN A 172 -12.25 10.47 3.55
CA ASN A 172 -12.95 11.72 3.83
C ASN A 172 -13.54 12.40 2.58
N LEU A 173 -12.92 12.22 1.40
CA LEU A 173 -13.50 12.64 0.11
C LEU A 173 -14.75 11.80 -0.20
N LEU A 174 -14.61 10.48 -0.18
CA LEU A 174 -15.69 9.53 -0.50
C LEU A 174 -16.89 9.69 0.44
N LYS A 175 -16.67 9.92 1.74
CA LYS A 175 -17.74 10.18 2.72
C LYS A 175 -18.51 11.47 2.45
N ARG A 176 -17.93 12.40 1.70
CA ARG A 176 -18.56 13.68 1.33
C ARG A 176 -19.17 13.66 -0.08
N GLY A 177 -19.22 12.49 -0.72
CA GLY A 177 -19.80 12.33 -2.05
C GLY A 177 -18.89 12.77 -3.19
N TRP A 178 -17.60 13.03 -2.92
CA TRP A 178 -16.64 13.28 -3.99
C TRP A 178 -16.20 11.96 -4.63
N GLY A 179 -16.20 11.92 -5.95
CA GLY A 179 -15.55 10.85 -6.70
C GLY A 179 -14.03 10.89 -6.54
N VAL A 180 -13.40 9.71 -6.49
CA VAL A 180 -11.94 9.55 -6.47
C VAL A 180 -11.51 8.66 -7.63
N ALA A 181 -10.82 9.27 -8.59
CA ALA A 181 -10.40 8.61 -9.83
C ALA A 181 -9.02 7.95 -9.73
N PHE A 182 -8.78 6.98 -10.61
CA PHE A 182 -7.46 6.38 -10.83
C PHE A 182 -7.03 6.60 -12.28
N ALA A 183 -6.08 7.52 -12.49
CA ALA A 183 -5.54 7.86 -13.80
C ALA A 183 -4.58 6.75 -14.28
N SER A 184 -5.18 5.68 -14.77
CA SER A 184 -4.48 4.42 -15.08
C SER A 184 -3.42 4.54 -16.18
N ASP A 185 -3.59 5.47 -17.12
CA ASP A 185 -2.64 5.76 -18.23
C ASP A 185 -1.44 6.59 -17.82
N VAL A 186 -1.55 7.28 -16.69
CA VAL A 186 -0.56 8.21 -16.19
C VAL A 186 0.33 7.46 -15.20
N LEU A 187 1.64 7.69 -15.25
CA LEU A 187 2.60 6.95 -14.44
C LEU A 187 3.48 7.86 -13.59
N THR A 188 3.76 7.42 -12.37
CA THR A 188 4.75 8.03 -11.49
C THR A 188 5.65 6.94 -10.93
N ALA A 189 6.97 7.16 -10.98
CA ALA A 189 7.91 6.18 -10.44
C ALA A 189 8.03 6.36 -8.94
N THR A 190 8.12 5.27 -8.20
CA THR A 190 8.43 5.24 -6.77
C THR A 190 9.44 4.13 -6.51
N ASP A 191 9.87 3.97 -5.26
CA ASP A 191 10.79 2.91 -4.88
C ASP A 191 10.14 1.90 -3.90
N THR A 192 10.76 0.74 -3.80
CA THR A 192 10.36 -0.32 -2.87
C THR A 192 11.53 -0.75 -2.00
N PRO A 193 11.30 -1.33 -0.82
CA PRO A 193 12.36 -2.03 -0.09
C PRO A 193 12.99 -3.15 -0.94
N THR A 194 14.32 -3.28 -0.85
CA THR A 194 15.12 -4.26 -1.61
C THR A 194 15.36 -5.58 -0.87
N ASN A 195 14.83 -5.71 0.35
CA ASN A 195 14.93 -6.92 1.15
C ASN A 195 13.56 -7.30 1.74
N LEU A 196 13.40 -8.58 2.07
CA LEU A 196 12.12 -9.14 2.49
C LEU A 196 11.60 -8.52 3.79
N ALA A 197 12.48 -8.28 4.77
CA ALA A 197 12.10 -7.64 6.03
C ALA A 197 11.50 -6.25 5.80
N GLY A 198 12.17 -5.39 5.05
CA GLY A 198 11.68 -4.05 4.73
C GLY A 198 10.36 -4.09 3.96
N TRP A 199 10.21 -5.04 3.03
CA TRP A 199 8.97 -5.23 2.29
C TRP A 199 7.81 -5.66 3.19
N LEU A 200 8.03 -6.62 4.10
CA LEU A 200 7.03 -7.05 5.09
C LEU A 200 6.60 -5.89 5.99
N LYS A 201 7.55 -5.11 6.51
CA LYS A 201 7.26 -3.92 7.33
C LYS A 201 6.41 -2.91 6.55
N GLN A 202 6.67 -2.71 5.26
CA GLN A 202 5.84 -1.87 4.40
C GLN A 202 4.42 -2.43 4.26
N GLN A 203 4.26 -3.73 3.98
CA GLN A 203 2.93 -4.35 3.84
C GLN A 203 2.13 -4.30 5.15
N ILE A 204 2.77 -4.48 6.32
CA ILE A 204 2.13 -4.35 7.63
C ILE A 204 1.60 -2.94 7.81
N ARG A 205 2.40 -1.90 7.52
CA ARG A 205 1.98 -0.50 7.63
C ARG A 205 0.77 -0.21 6.74
N TRP A 206 0.82 -0.64 5.49
CA TRP A 206 -0.30 -0.47 4.55
C TRP A 206 -1.55 -1.20 5.02
N SER A 207 -1.39 -2.42 5.55
CA SER A 207 -2.51 -3.24 6.04
C SER A 207 -3.14 -2.62 7.28
N ARG A 208 -2.36 -2.07 8.22
CA ARG A 208 -2.90 -1.32 9.38
C ARG A 208 -3.77 -0.14 8.95
N GLY A 209 -3.28 0.70 8.03
CA GLY A 209 -4.08 1.81 7.50
C GLY A 209 -5.33 1.33 6.77
N THR A 210 -5.24 0.18 6.12
CA THR A 210 -6.38 -0.46 5.45
C THR A 210 -7.43 -0.95 6.43
N HIS A 211 -7.04 -1.66 7.50
CA HIS A 211 -7.95 -2.12 8.56
C HIS A 211 -8.71 -0.97 9.20
N ILE A 212 -8.00 0.12 9.54
CA ILE A 212 -8.60 1.30 10.18
C ILE A 212 -9.71 1.87 9.32
N GLU A 213 -9.42 2.18 8.07
CA GLU A 213 -10.41 2.81 7.20
C GLU A 213 -11.49 1.82 6.76
N SER A 214 -11.17 0.53 6.62
CA SER A 214 -12.13 -0.46 6.14
C SER A 214 -13.12 -0.92 7.21
N LEU A 215 -12.67 -1.03 8.46
CA LEU A 215 -13.48 -1.57 9.55
C LEU A 215 -14.09 -0.48 10.45
N LEU A 216 -13.43 0.66 10.59
CA LEU A 216 -13.83 1.71 11.53
C LEU A 216 -14.55 2.89 10.85
N GLU A 217 -14.59 2.93 9.52
CA GLU A 217 -15.35 3.93 8.74
C GLU A 217 -16.41 3.30 7.82
N PRO A 218 -17.27 2.36 8.31
CA PRO A 218 -18.17 1.57 7.45
C PRO A 218 -19.20 2.42 6.68
N SER A 219 -19.49 3.63 7.17
CA SER A 219 -20.37 4.60 6.49
C SER A 219 -19.97 4.90 5.05
N VAL A 220 -18.68 4.81 4.71
CA VAL A 220 -18.19 5.07 3.35
C VAL A 220 -18.79 4.10 2.33
N TYR A 221 -19.07 2.85 2.73
CA TYR A 221 -19.61 1.82 1.84
C TYR A 221 -21.10 2.01 1.55
N ALA A 222 -21.83 2.67 2.45
CA ALA A 222 -23.25 2.93 2.28
C ALA A 222 -23.54 4.08 1.29
N VAL A 223 -22.57 4.97 1.08
CA VAL A 223 -22.73 6.19 0.27
C VAL A 223 -21.94 6.17 -1.04
N ASN A 224 -21.27 5.07 -1.35
CA ASN A 224 -20.45 4.90 -2.56
C ASN A 224 -20.87 3.63 -3.34
N HIS A 225 -20.27 3.43 -4.50
CA HIS A 225 -20.61 2.31 -5.37
C HIS A 225 -20.39 0.94 -4.67
N PRO A 226 -21.29 -0.05 -4.82
CA PRO A 226 -21.18 -1.35 -4.14
C PRO A 226 -19.87 -2.11 -4.40
N LEU A 227 -19.20 -1.86 -5.53
CA LEU A 227 -17.88 -2.44 -5.80
C LEU A 227 -16.82 -2.06 -4.76
N LEU A 228 -16.94 -0.88 -4.13
CA LEU A 228 -16.06 -0.48 -3.04
C LEU A 228 -16.23 -1.43 -1.84
N PHE A 229 -17.47 -1.79 -1.50
CA PHE A 229 -17.77 -2.75 -0.43
C PHE A 229 -17.30 -4.16 -0.77
N CYS A 230 -17.55 -4.63 -1.99
CA CYS A 230 -17.05 -5.93 -2.46
C CYS A 230 -15.51 -5.98 -2.41
N GLY A 231 -14.85 -4.91 -2.83
CA GLY A 231 -13.39 -4.76 -2.78
C GLY A 231 -12.87 -4.82 -1.34
N MET A 232 -13.55 -4.15 -0.41
CA MET A 232 -13.23 -4.23 1.03
C MET A 232 -13.39 -5.65 1.55
N ILE A 233 -14.52 -6.34 1.29
CA ILE A 233 -14.74 -7.70 1.78
C ILE A 233 -13.63 -8.62 1.30
N LYS A 234 -13.33 -8.59 -0.01
CA LYS A 234 -12.26 -9.39 -0.59
C LYS A 234 -10.94 -9.11 0.11
N ARG A 235 -10.61 -7.84 0.29
CA ARG A 235 -9.33 -7.43 0.86
C ARG A 235 -9.18 -7.83 2.32
N GLU A 236 -10.21 -7.65 3.15
CA GLU A 236 -10.13 -7.90 4.60
C GLU A 236 -10.32 -9.37 4.96
N PHE A 237 -11.34 -10.01 4.41
CA PHE A 237 -11.74 -11.34 4.87
C PHE A 237 -11.01 -12.47 4.15
N VAL A 238 -10.57 -12.29 2.89
CA VAL A 238 -9.86 -13.38 2.17
C VAL A 238 -8.52 -13.72 2.82
N PRO A 239 -7.63 -12.77 3.17
CA PRO A 239 -6.39 -13.09 3.85
C PRO A 239 -6.61 -13.73 5.22
N ILE A 240 -7.58 -13.22 6.00
CA ILE A 240 -7.91 -13.75 7.33
C ILE A 240 -8.48 -15.16 7.23
N GLY A 241 -9.44 -15.39 6.32
CA GLY A 241 -9.99 -16.72 6.06
C GLY A 241 -8.92 -17.70 5.58
N SER A 242 -8.01 -17.25 4.72
CA SER A 242 -6.87 -18.06 4.24
C SER A 242 -5.91 -18.44 5.37
N LEU A 243 -5.66 -17.54 6.32
CA LEU A 243 -4.88 -17.83 7.52
C LEU A 243 -5.51 -18.98 8.31
N PHE A 244 -6.79 -18.85 8.68
CA PHE A 244 -7.49 -19.85 9.48
C PHE A 244 -7.62 -21.20 8.76
N ALA A 245 -7.93 -21.19 7.46
CA ALA A 245 -7.98 -22.41 6.66
C ALA A 245 -6.62 -23.13 6.66
N THR A 246 -5.51 -22.38 6.52
CA THR A 246 -4.16 -22.95 6.55
C THR A 246 -3.80 -23.48 7.95
N LEU A 247 -4.15 -22.76 9.02
CA LEU A 247 -3.92 -23.22 10.40
C LEU A 247 -4.68 -24.52 10.70
N ILE A 248 -5.96 -24.58 10.33
CA ILE A 248 -6.79 -25.77 10.53
C ILE A 248 -6.20 -26.94 9.74
N TYR A 249 -5.82 -26.71 8.49
CA TYR A 249 -5.17 -27.74 7.68
C TYR A 249 -3.81 -28.19 8.27
N PHE A 250 -2.99 -27.27 8.78
CA PHE A 250 -1.70 -27.56 9.41
C PHE A 250 -1.85 -28.43 10.67
N PHE A 251 -2.82 -28.15 11.53
CA PHE A 251 -3.01 -28.91 12.78
C PHE A 251 -3.80 -30.21 12.58
N THR A 252 -4.84 -30.19 11.75
CA THR A 252 -5.81 -31.30 11.66
C THR A 252 -5.70 -32.13 10.39
N GLY A 253 -5.10 -31.59 9.33
CA GLY A 253 -5.07 -32.20 8.00
C GLY A 253 -6.39 -32.04 7.23
N LYS A 254 -7.42 -31.45 7.83
CA LYS A 254 -8.71 -31.19 7.19
C LYS A 254 -8.63 -29.95 6.32
N ALA A 255 -8.76 -30.13 5.01
CA ALA A 255 -8.84 -29.02 4.06
C ALA A 255 -10.24 -28.38 4.13
N LEU A 256 -10.33 -27.14 4.60
CA LEU A 256 -11.57 -26.35 4.59
C LEU A 256 -11.80 -25.64 3.26
N VAL A 257 -10.70 -25.32 2.57
CA VAL A 257 -10.69 -24.66 1.28
C VAL A 257 -9.78 -25.49 0.39
N THR A 258 -10.29 -25.96 -0.73
CA THR A 258 -9.47 -26.54 -1.79
C THR A 258 -8.87 -25.40 -2.59
N LEU A 259 -7.56 -25.41 -2.83
CA LEU A 259 -6.93 -24.54 -3.81
C LEU A 259 -7.15 -25.14 -5.20
N PRO A 260 -8.11 -24.67 -6.00
CA PRO A 260 -8.29 -25.18 -7.34
C PRO A 260 -7.13 -24.61 -8.16
N LEU A 261 -6.24 -25.47 -8.67
CA LEU A 261 -5.16 -25.02 -9.56
C LEU A 261 -5.72 -24.28 -10.78
N GLU A 262 -6.94 -24.62 -11.18
CA GLU A 262 -7.72 -23.93 -12.22
C GLU A 262 -8.00 -22.46 -11.86
N ASP A 263 -8.38 -22.14 -10.62
CA ASP A 263 -8.61 -20.74 -10.20
C ASP A 263 -7.31 -19.95 -10.22
N LEU A 264 -6.20 -20.55 -9.78
CA LEU A 264 -4.88 -19.91 -9.87
C LEU A 264 -4.48 -19.68 -11.33
N ALA A 265 -4.69 -20.67 -12.20
CA ALA A 265 -4.43 -20.55 -13.64
C ALA A 265 -5.29 -19.45 -14.27
N ILE A 266 -6.59 -19.40 -13.97
CA ILE A 266 -7.51 -18.36 -14.44
C ILE A 266 -7.04 -16.99 -13.96
N ARG A 267 -6.65 -16.83 -12.68
CA ARG A 267 -6.12 -15.56 -12.17
C ARG A 267 -4.85 -15.13 -12.92
N CYS A 268 -3.95 -16.06 -13.20
CA CYS A 268 -2.74 -15.78 -13.97
C CYS A 268 -3.09 -15.37 -15.40
N ILE A 269 -4.02 -16.08 -16.06
CA ILE A 269 -4.47 -15.79 -17.42
C ILE A 269 -5.17 -14.43 -17.48
N VAL A 270 -6.12 -14.15 -16.59
CA VAL A 270 -6.85 -12.87 -16.55
C VAL A 270 -5.91 -11.72 -16.23
N GLY A 271 -5.04 -11.88 -15.23
CA GLY A 271 -4.04 -10.87 -14.87
C GLY A 271 -3.06 -10.61 -16.02
N TRP A 272 -2.67 -11.65 -16.74
CA TRP A 272 -1.85 -11.56 -17.95
C TRP A 272 -2.59 -10.86 -19.09
N SER A 273 -3.79 -11.32 -19.46
CA SER A 273 -4.58 -10.78 -20.56
C SER A 273 -4.92 -9.30 -20.34
N TYR A 274 -5.34 -8.93 -19.12
CA TYR A 274 -5.62 -7.54 -18.80
C TYR A 274 -4.37 -6.67 -18.98
N ASN A 275 -3.23 -7.09 -18.43
CA ASN A 275 -2.01 -6.31 -18.51
C ASN A 275 -1.41 -6.27 -19.92
N TYR A 276 -1.50 -7.37 -20.67
CA TYR A 276 -1.07 -7.42 -22.05
C TYR A 276 -1.88 -6.46 -22.92
N LEU A 277 -3.22 -6.48 -22.78
CA LEU A 277 -4.10 -5.62 -23.58
C LEU A 277 -4.03 -4.16 -23.16
N ARG A 278 -3.95 -3.88 -21.86
CA ARG A 278 -4.07 -2.52 -21.33
C ARG A 278 -2.71 -1.80 -21.23
N ASN A 279 -1.62 -2.54 -20.97
CA ASN A 279 -0.31 -1.99 -20.65
C ASN A 279 0.80 -2.50 -21.59
N THR A 280 0.52 -2.55 -22.89
CA THR A 280 1.44 -3.05 -23.94
C THR A 280 2.84 -2.43 -23.89
N HIS A 281 2.94 -1.14 -23.56
CA HIS A 281 4.20 -0.40 -23.55
C HIS A 281 5.03 -0.57 -22.26
N ARG A 282 4.44 -1.16 -21.20
CA ARG A 282 5.10 -1.30 -19.89
C ARG A 282 5.79 -2.64 -19.72
N LEU A 283 5.30 -3.68 -20.40
CA LEU A 283 5.69 -5.05 -20.14
C LEU A 283 6.56 -5.57 -21.28
N THR A 284 7.81 -5.85 -20.96
CA THR A 284 8.70 -6.56 -21.88
C THR A 284 8.48 -8.07 -21.76
N PRO A 285 8.77 -8.88 -22.80
CA PRO A 285 8.68 -10.34 -22.73
C PRO A 285 9.42 -10.94 -21.52
N GLY A 286 10.54 -10.34 -21.12
CA GLY A 286 11.34 -10.77 -19.97
C GLY A 286 10.70 -10.47 -18.60
N THR A 287 9.64 -9.66 -18.55
CA THR A 287 8.91 -9.34 -17.30
C THR A 287 7.92 -10.46 -16.95
N TRP A 288 7.41 -11.19 -17.94
CA TRP A 288 6.37 -12.21 -17.73
C TRP A 288 6.82 -13.41 -16.90
N LYS A 289 8.08 -13.80 -16.99
CA LYS A 289 8.64 -14.89 -16.15
C LYS A 289 8.55 -14.59 -14.65
N TRP A 290 8.36 -13.32 -14.28
CA TRP A 290 8.21 -12.88 -12.91
C TRP A 290 6.77 -12.88 -12.41
N LEU A 291 5.76 -13.06 -13.28
CA LEU A 291 4.34 -13.01 -12.92
C LEU A 291 4.01 -14.00 -11.80
N LEU A 292 4.24 -15.30 -12.03
CA LEU A 292 3.95 -16.33 -11.05
C LEU A 292 4.81 -16.18 -9.78
N PRO A 293 6.14 -15.97 -9.84
CA PRO A 293 6.95 -15.67 -8.66
C PRO A 293 6.45 -14.47 -7.87
N GLY A 294 6.05 -13.39 -8.54
CA GLY A 294 5.52 -12.17 -7.91
C GLY A 294 4.17 -12.40 -7.21
N LEU A 295 3.27 -13.18 -7.83
CA LEU A 295 2.00 -13.55 -7.21
C LEU A 295 2.20 -14.42 -5.96
N ILE A 296 3.10 -15.41 -6.02
CA ILE A 296 3.44 -16.25 -4.86
C ILE A 296 4.07 -15.39 -3.76
N PHE A 297 5.03 -14.53 -4.14
CA PHE A 297 5.70 -13.59 -3.23
C PHE A 297 4.72 -12.66 -2.51
N TYR A 298 3.66 -12.22 -3.21
CA TYR A 298 2.61 -11.40 -2.61
C TYR A 298 1.66 -12.21 -1.74
N HIS A 299 1.06 -13.29 -2.27
CA HIS A 299 -0.05 -13.95 -1.60
C HIS A 299 0.37 -14.87 -0.45
N VAL A 300 1.58 -15.44 -0.46
CA VAL A 300 2.03 -16.32 0.63
C VAL A 300 2.18 -15.56 1.95
N PRO A 301 2.82 -14.39 2.04
CA PRO A 301 2.95 -13.66 3.30
C PRO A 301 1.66 -12.96 3.77
N MET A 302 0.78 -12.59 2.84
CA MET A 302 -0.35 -11.70 3.11
C MET A 302 -1.32 -12.14 4.21
N PRO A 303 -1.71 -13.43 4.33
CA PRO A 303 -2.55 -13.90 5.45
C PRO A 303 -1.97 -13.54 6.82
N ALA A 304 -0.68 -13.79 7.03
CA ALA A 304 0.00 -13.48 8.27
C ALA A 304 0.24 -11.98 8.46
N VAL A 305 0.55 -11.25 7.38
CA VAL A 305 0.67 -9.79 7.40
C VAL A 305 -0.64 -9.13 7.83
N TYR A 306 -1.77 -9.57 7.27
CA TYR A 306 -3.10 -9.04 7.59
C TYR A 306 -3.46 -9.31 9.05
N PHE A 307 -3.24 -10.54 9.51
CA PHE A 307 -3.51 -10.90 10.89
C PHE A 307 -2.61 -10.14 11.88
N TRP A 308 -1.31 -10.08 11.61
CA TRP A 308 -0.36 -9.37 12.47
C TRP A 308 -0.62 -7.86 12.50
N SER A 309 -0.96 -7.26 11.35
CA SER A 309 -1.33 -5.84 11.29
C SER A 309 -2.63 -5.53 12.03
N LEU A 310 -3.59 -6.46 12.07
CA LEU A 310 -4.82 -6.31 12.86
C LEU A 310 -4.54 -6.35 14.37
N ILE A 311 -3.69 -7.28 14.83
CA ILE A 311 -3.27 -7.35 16.25
C ILE A 311 -2.47 -6.09 16.64
N THR A 312 -1.65 -5.58 15.73
CA THR A 312 -0.78 -4.43 15.96
C THR A 312 -1.35 -3.12 15.43
N LEU A 313 -2.69 -3.00 15.34
CA LEU A 313 -3.40 -1.89 14.70
C LEU A 313 -2.91 -0.52 15.17
N THR A 314 -2.69 -0.38 16.47
CA THR A 314 -2.30 0.87 17.13
C THR A 314 -0.79 1.01 17.32
N ALA A 315 0.05 0.10 16.80
CA ALA A 315 1.49 0.19 17.00
C ALA A 315 2.08 1.43 16.30
N ASP A 316 2.85 2.23 17.05
CA ASP A 316 3.59 3.36 16.50
C ASP A 316 4.84 2.88 15.78
N GLY A 317 4.98 3.27 14.52
CA GLY A 317 6.18 3.04 13.76
C GLY A 317 5.91 3.13 12.28
N TRP A 318 6.74 3.92 11.59
CA TRP A 318 6.77 3.94 10.13
C TRP A 318 7.20 2.57 9.55
N GLY A 319 7.83 1.72 10.39
CA GLY A 319 8.25 0.36 10.06
C GLY A 319 9.46 0.31 9.11
N THR A 320 9.60 1.25 8.19
CA THR A 320 10.77 1.39 7.33
C THR A 320 11.68 2.51 7.85
N THR A 321 12.97 2.25 7.97
CA THR A 321 13.96 3.27 8.37
C THR A 321 14.10 4.35 7.29
N MET A 322 14.58 5.54 7.67
CA MET A 322 14.99 6.55 6.69
C MET A 322 16.03 5.95 5.74
N ARG A 323 15.92 6.31 4.45
CA ARG A 323 16.74 5.67 3.40
C ARG A 323 18.17 6.20 3.31
N SER A 324 18.61 7.06 4.23
CA SER A 324 20.00 7.52 4.26
C SER A 324 20.93 6.31 4.45
N SER A 325 22.08 6.32 3.79
CA SER A 325 23.06 5.23 3.88
C SER A 325 23.49 4.97 5.33
N SER A 326 23.53 6.03 6.15
CA SER A 326 23.81 5.97 7.59
C SER A 326 22.72 5.25 8.41
N GLU A 327 21.45 5.41 8.06
CA GLU A 327 20.34 4.74 8.75
C GLU A 327 20.15 3.30 8.26
N LYS A 328 20.38 3.03 6.97
CA LYS A 328 20.38 1.66 6.43
C LYS A 328 21.48 0.78 7.02
N ALA A 329 22.61 1.37 7.41
CA ALA A 329 23.73 0.66 8.03
C ALA A 329 23.46 0.27 9.50
N LYS A 330 22.46 0.88 10.16
CA LYS A 330 22.10 0.53 11.54
C LYS A 330 21.35 -0.78 11.55
N LYS A 331 21.89 -1.76 12.26
CA LYS A 331 21.22 -3.02 12.54
C LYS A 331 20.20 -2.82 13.65
N ASP A 332 19.02 -3.42 13.48
CA ASP A 332 18.02 -3.46 14.53
C ASP A 332 18.49 -4.44 15.62
N GLY A 333 18.20 -4.14 16.90
CA GLY A 333 18.42 -5.14 17.94
C GLY A 333 17.63 -6.42 17.65
N VAL A 334 18.21 -7.60 17.93
CA VAL A 334 17.60 -8.92 17.65
C VAL A 334 16.14 -9.00 18.13
N TRP A 335 15.85 -8.48 19.33
CA TRP A 335 14.49 -8.48 19.88
C TRP A 335 13.52 -7.62 19.06
N LYS A 336 13.97 -6.46 18.58
CA LYS A 336 13.16 -5.58 17.73
C LYS A 336 12.90 -6.23 16.37
N ALA A 337 13.90 -6.86 15.76
CA ALA A 337 13.74 -7.60 14.52
C ALA A 337 12.74 -8.77 14.68
N TRP A 338 12.78 -9.48 15.81
CA TRP A 338 11.80 -10.51 16.16
C TRP A 338 10.39 -9.94 16.36
N TRP A 339 10.24 -8.81 17.06
CA TRP A 339 8.94 -8.18 17.23
C TRP A 339 8.32 -7.75 15.89
N GLU A 340 9.14 -7.21 14.98
CA GLU A 340 8.64 -6.67 13.71
C GLU A 340 8.40 -7.76 12.64
N ASN A 341 9.23 -8.82 12.61
CA ASN A 341 9.18 -9.84 11.55
C ASN A 341 8.98 -11.28 12.05
N GLY A 342 9.02 -11.55 13.35
CA GLY A 342 8.95 -12.90 13.91
C GLY A 342 7.65 -13.65 13.59
N PHE A 343 6.54 -12.92 13.43
CA PHE A 343 5.28 -13.51 12.97
C PHE A 343 5.44 -14.25 11.62
N PHE A 344 6.28 -13.74 10.73
CA PHE A 344 6.53 -14.33 9.42
C PHE A 344 7.36 -15.62 9.52
N VAL A 345 8.29 -15.69 10.48
CA VAL A 345 9.07 -16.90 10.75
C VAL A 345 8.16 -18.07 11.16
N VAL A 346 7.24 -17.80 12.09
CA VAL A 346 6.23 -18.78 12.53
C VAL A 346 5.30 -19.15 11.37
N TRP A 347 4.86 -18.16 10.60
CA TRP A 347 3.99 -18.39 9.46
C TRP A 347 4.62 -19.28 8.39
N MET A 348 5.90 -19.08 8.06
CA MET A 348 6.57 -19.91 7.06
C MET A 348 6.76 -21.36 7.52
N ALA A 349 6.88 -21.61 8.83
CA ALA A 349 6.84 -22.97 9.35
C ALA A 349 5.48 -23.64 9.06
N ILE A 350 4.39 -22.91 9.29
CA ILE A 350 3.01 -23.37 9.04
C ILE A 350 2.77 -23.63 7.55
N VAL A 351 3.20 -22.71 6.68
CA VAL A 351 3.04 -22.84 5.23
C VAL A 351 3.85 -24.03 4.70
N CYS A 352 5.13 -24.15 5.06
CA CYS A 352 5.97 -25.23 4.56
C CYS A 352 5.54 -26.60 5.10
N GLY A 353 5.12 -26.70 6.36
CA GLY A 353 4.53 -27.94 6.88
C GLY A 353 3.22 -28.29 6.18
N SER A 354 2.35 -27.31 5.93
CA SER A 354 1.10 -27.53 5.17
C SER A 354 1.39 -28.01 3.75
N ALA A 355 2.34 -27.38 3.06
CA ALA A 355 2.76 -27.80 1.72
C ALA A 355 3.34 -29.23 1.74
N ALA A 356 4.16 -29.57 2.72
CA ALA A 356 4.72 -30.92 2.87
C ALA A 356 3.61 -31.97 3.08
N ARG A 357 2.63 -31.67 3.96
CA ARG A 357 1.46 -32.55 4.15
C ARG A 357 0.66 -32.72 2.86
N TRP A 358 0.43 -31.64 2.13
CA TRP A 358 -0.28 -31.68 0.85
C TRP A 358 0.48 -32.54 -0.17
N LEU A 359 1.80 -32.35 -0.29
CA LEU A 359 2.65 -33.16 -1.18
C LEU A 359 2.60 -34.64 -0.81
N THR A 360 2.65 -35.00 0.47
CA THR A 360 2.52 -36.39 0.90
C THR A 360 1.17 -36.99 0.51
N ASN A 361 0.08 -36.24 0.68
CA ASN A 361 -1.28 -36.75 0.45
C ASN A 361 -1.71 -36.77 -1.03
N HIS A 362 -1.05 -36.00 -1.90
CA HIS A 362 -1.47 -35.83 -3.30
C HIS A 362 -0.40 -36.21 -4.32
N VAL A 363 0.88 -36.09 -3.99
CA VAL A 363 1.99 -36.31 -4.93
C VAL A 363 2.77 -37.57 -4.59
N PHE A 364 3.12 -37.76 -3.32
CA PHE A 364 3.89 -38.92 -2.83
C PHE A 364 3.00 -40.04 -2.28
N VAL A 365 1.77 -40.16 -2.81
CA VAL A 365 0.80 -41.15 -2.38
C VAL A 365 1.39 -42.55 -2.55
N GLY A 366 1.45 -43.31 -1.45
CA GLY A 366 2.03 -44.66 -1.42
C GLY A 366 3.57 -44.71 -1.33
N LEU A 367 4.28 -43.60 -1.60
CA LEU A 367 5.74 -43.50 -1.48
C LEU A 367 6.19 -43.05 -0.09
N MET A 368 5.41 -42.19 0.57
CA MET A 368 5.71 -41.68 1.90
C MET A 368 4.51 -41.87 2.83
N SER A 369 4.67 -42.66 3.88
CA SER A 369 3.61 -42.94 4.86
C SER A 369 4.16 -43.04 6.29
N GLY A 370 3.25 -42.96 7.27
CA GLY A 370 3.59 -43.11 8.69
C GLY A 370 4.68 -42.14 9.17
N MET A 371 5.78 -42.68 9.68
CA MET A 371 6.90 -41.89 10.22
C MET A 371 7.58 -41.03 9.15
N ALA A 372 7.74 -41.53 7.91
CA ALA A 372 8.41 -40.78 6.84
C ALA A 372 7.64 -39.51 6.47
N ALA A 373 6.31 -39.59 6.40
CA ALA A 373 5.43 -38.45 6.21
C ALA A 373 5.56 -37.42 7.34
N THR A 374 5.63 -37.91 8.59
CA THR A 374 5.76 -37.06 9.79
C THR A 374 7.11 -36.34 9.81
N TYR A 375 8.21 -37.03 9.51
CA TYR A 375 9.53 -36.40 9.42
C TYR A 375 9.59 -35.37 8.31
N PHE A 376 9.03 -35.65 7.13
CA PHE A 376 9.00 -34.69 6.03
C PHE A 376 8.22 -33.42 6.39
N PHE A 377 7.08 -33.57 7.08
CA PHE A 377 6.31 -32.45 7.62
C PHE A 377 7.13 -31.60 8.60
N LEU A 378 7.75 -32.22 9.61
CA LEU A 378 8.51 -31.52 10.64
C LEU A 378 9.76 -30.84 10.08
N ILE A 379 10.51 -31.53 9.21
CA ILE A 379 11.70 -30.98 8.55
C ILE A 379 11.32 -29.81 7.66
N SER A 380 10.24 -29.92 6.89
CA SER A 380 9.78 -28.84 6.02
C SER A 380 9.35 -27.60 6.81
N ALA A 381 8.63 -27.79 7.92
CA ALA A 381 8.28 -26.69 8.82
C ALA A 381 9.52 -26.03 9.45
N ALA A 382 10.49 -26.82 9.90
CA ALA A 382 11.74 -26.33 10.47
C ALA A 382 12.58 -25.55 9.44
N LEU A 383 12.70 -26.06 8.22
CA LEU A 383 13.41 -25.39 7.13
C LEU A 383 12.71 -24.08 6.73
N GLY A 384 11.38 -24.09 6.62
CA GLY A 384 10.60 -22.87 6.33
C GLY A 384 10.85 -21.77 7.36
N SER A 385 10.80 -22.13 8.65
CA SER A 385 11.15 -21.23 9.76
C SER A 385 12.59 -20.72 9.65
N PHE A 386 13.55 -21.62 9.43
CA PHE A 386 14.98 -21.27 9.36
C PHE A 386 15.28 -20.29 8.22
N PHE A 387 14.77 -20.55 7.01
CA PHE A 387 15.00 -19.65 5.87
C PHE A 387 14.29 -18.31 6.05
N ALA A 388 13.10 -18.28 6.64
CA ALA A 388 12.41 -17.04 6.96
C ALA A 388 13.18 -16.22 8.01
N TRP A 389 13.67 -16.86 9.07
CA TRP A 389 14.52 -16.23 10.09
C TRP A 389 15.80 -15.67 9.46
N LYS A 390 16.46 -16.45 8.62
CA LYS A 390 17.67 -16.00 7.91
C LYS A 390 17.39 -14.79 7.03
N ALA A 391 16.27 -14.79 6.31
CA ALA A 391 15.92 -13.73 5.36
C ALA A 391 15.42 -12.43 6.04
N THR A 392 14.84 -12.53 7.24
CA THR A 392 14.13 -11.40 7.87
C THR A 392 14.68 -10.92 9.19
N ILE A 393 15.41 -11.77 9.93
CA ILE A 393 15.93 -11.45 11.26
C ILE A 393 17.46 -11.40 11.20
N ALA A 394 18.10 -12.51 10.81
CA ALA A 394 19.57 -12.62 10.81
C ALA A 394 20.28 -11.58 9.90
N THR A 395 19.63 -11.19 8.80
CA THR A 395 20.13 -10.16 7.88
C THR A 395 19.96 -8.73 8.41
N THR A 396 19.02 -8.52 9.34
CA THR A 396 18.68 -7.20 9.88
C THR A 396 19.27 -6.92 11.26
N SER A 397 19.69 -7.98 11.97
CA SER A 397 20.25 -7.94 13.33
C SER A 397 21.76 -8.06 13.41
#